data_AF-A0A832M2H8-F1
#
_entry.id   AF-A0A832M2H8-F1
#
_cell.length_a   1.000
_cell.length_b   1.000
_cell.length_c   1.000
_cell.angle_alpha   90.00
_cell.angle_beta   90.00
_cell.angle_gamma   90.00
#
_symmetry.space_group_name_H-M   'P 1'
#
loop_
_entity.id
_entity.type
_entity.pdbx_description
1 polymer ?
#
loop_
_entity_poly.entity_id
_entity_poly.type
_entity_poly.pdbx_seq_one_letter_code
_entity_poly.pdbx_strand_id
1 'polypeptide(L)' 'GPSRKSFIGHILDQPDPQKRVWGTAAACCAAIAGHSDILRIHDVREMYDVCRVADAIWR' A
#
# COMPACT_ATOMS: atom_id res chain seq x y z
N GLY A 1 2.99 -6.12 -5.30
CA GLY A 1 2.12 -4.98 -5.64
C GLY A 1 0.72 -5.17 -5.06
N PRO A 2 0.44 -4.67 -3.85
CA PRO A 2 -0.83 -4.89 -3.15
C PRO A 2 -1.98 -3.98 -3.59
N SER A 3 -1.71 -2.94 -4.38
CA SER A 3 -2.66 -1.87 -4.67
C SER A 3 -4.01 -2.33 -5.22
N ARG A 4 -5.09 -1.90 -4.54
CA ARG A 4 -6.51 -2.15 -4.86
C ARG A 4 -6.96 -3.62 -4.88
N LYS A 5 -6.14 -4.56 -4.41
CA LYS A 5 -6.47 -5.99 -4.44
C LYS A 5 -7.70 -6.34 -3.59
N SER A 6 -8.34 -7.46 -3.94
CA SER A 6 -9.55 -7.98 -3.27
C SER A 6 -9.34 -8.28 -1.79
N PHE A 7 -8.15 -8.76 -1.38
CA PHE A 7 -7.87 -9.05 0.04
C PHE A 7 -8.06 -7.81 0.93
N ILE A 8 -7.66 -6.62 0.44
CA ILE A 8 -7.88 -5.34 1.15
C ILE A 8 -9.38 -5.04 1.24
N GLY A 9 -10.11 -5.30 0.15
CA GLY A 9 -11.56 -5.15 0.12
C GLY A 9 -12.28 -6.07 1.11
N HIS A 10 -11.81 -7.30 1.27
CA HIS A 10 -12.38 -8.24 2.25
C HIS A 10 -12.07 -7.84 3.70
N ILE A 11 -10.87 -7.31 3.99
CA ILE A 11 -10.49 -6.88 5.35
C ILE A 11 -11.24 -5.61 5.76
N LEU A 12 -11.41 -4.66 4.84
CA LEU A 12 -11.99 -3.34 5.13
C LEU A 12 -13.47 -3.21 4.74
N ASP A 13 -14.12 -4.33 4.37
CA ASP A 13 -15.47 -4.37 3.79
C ASP A 13 -15.70 -3.28 2.73
N GLN A 14 -14.73 -3.14 1.82
CA GLN A 14 -14.71 -2.09 0.80
C GLN A 14 -14.86 -2.70 -0.59
N PRO A 15 -16.09 -2.74 -1.16
CA PRO A 15 -16.34 -3.35 -2.45
C PRO A 15 -15.71 -2.55 -3.60
N ASP A 16 -15.59 -1.22 -3.47
CA ASP A 16 -15.01 -0.34 -4.49
C ASP A 16 -13.47 -0.39 -4.46
N PRO A 17 -12.80 -0.87 -5.53
CA PRO A 17 -11.35 -0.90 -5.60
C PRO A 17 -10.69 0.47 -5.49
N GLN A 18 -11.35 1.54 -5.95
CA GLN A 18 -10.79 2.90 -5.91
C GLN A 18 -10.72 3.47 -4.49
N LYS A 19 -11.58 2.98 -3.58
CA LYS A 19 -11.61 3.41 -2.18
C LYS A 19 -10.64 2.64 -1.28
N ARG A 20 -9.84 1.72 -1.84
CA ARG A 20 -8.87 0.88 -1.09
C ARG A 20 -7.49 1.53 -0.94
N VAL A 21 -7.41 2.86 -1.04
CA VAL A 21 -6.14 3.62 -0.99
C VAL A 21 -5.43 3.41 0.35
N TRP A 22 -6.13 3.56 1.47
CA TRP A 22 -5.53 3.42 2.80
C TRP A 22 -5.12 1.99 3.14
N GLY A 23 -5.92 0.99 2.74
CA GLY A 23 -5.51 -0.41 2.87
C GLY A 23 -4.32 -0.76 1.97
N THR A 24 -4.20 -0.11 0.81
CA THR A 24 -3.01 -0.22 -0.04
C THR A 24 -1.79 0.38 0.65
N ALA A 25 -1.94 1.55 1.28
CA ALA A 25 -0.89 2.22 2.05
C ALA A 25 -0.33 1.29 3.13
N ALA A 26 -1.20 0.70 3.94
CA ALA A 26 -0.81 -0.23 5.00
C ALA A 26 -0.05 -1.44 4.44
N ALA A 27 -0.52 -2.02 3.33
CA ALA A 27 0.15 -3.13 2.68
C ALA A 27 1.51 -2.75 2.06
N CYS A 28 1.66 -1.51 1.57
CA CYS A 28 2.96 -1.00 1.10
C CYS A 28 3.95 -0.81 2.26
N CYS A 29 3.53 -0.24 3.39
CA CYS A 29 4.37 -0.12 4.57
C CYS A 29 4.85 -1.50 5.07
N ALA A 30 3.93 -2.47 5.15
CA ALA A 30 4.28 -3.83 5.54
C ALA A 30 5.28 -4.49 4.56
N ALA A 31 5.15 -4.24 3.27
CA ALA A 31 6.08 -4.75 2.26
C ALA A 31 7.48 -4.13 2.40
N ILE A 32 7.57 -2.82 2.67
CA ILE A 32 8.85 -2.12 2.91
C ILE A 32 9.50 -2.62 4.19
N ALA A 33 8.74 -2.74 5.29
CA ALA A 33 9.22 -3.36 6.53
C ALA A 33 9.69 -4.82 6.31
N GLY A 34 9.06 -5.51 5.36
CA GLY A 34 9.46 -6.83 4.88
C GLY A 34 10.62 -6.83 3.87
N HIS A 35 11.38 -5.74 3.74
CA HIS A 35 12.53 -5.58 2.86
C HIS A 35 12.21 -5.70 1.36
N SER A 36 10.99 -5.35 0.93
CA SER A 36 10.68 -5.28 -0.50
C SER A 36 11.37 -4.09 -1.17
N ASP A 37 12.01 -4.29 -2.32
CA ASP A 37 12.67 -3.23 -3.08
C ASP A 37 11.79 -2.58 -4.16
N ILE A 38 10.78 -3.30 -4.66
CA ILE A 38 9.92 -2.83 -5.76
C ILE A 38 8.44 -2.96 -5.39
N LEU A 39 7.72 -1.82 -5.43
CA LEU A 39 6.28 -1.74 -5.24
C LEU A 39 5.56 -1.31 -6.51
N ARG A 40 4.61 -2.13 -6.96
CA ARG A 40 3.66 -1.79 -8.03
C ARG A 40 2.37 -1.22 -7.43
N ILE A 41 2.04 0.02 -7.78
CA ILE A 41 0.97 0.86 -7.21
C ILE A 41 0.18 1.57 -8.33
N HIS A 42 -1.11 1.80 -8.11
CA HIS A 42 -1.97 2.58 -9.02
C HIS A 42 -2.00 4.07 -8.64
N ASP A 43 -2.12 4.36 -7.35
CA ASP A 43 -2.25 5.71 -6.78
C ASP A 43 -0.86 6.26 -6.43
N VAL A 44 -0.11 6.67 -7.45
CA VAL A 44 1.34 6.97 -7.32
C VAL A 44 1.60 8.14 -6.39
N ARG A 45 0.80 9.21 -6.47
CA ARG A 45 1.04 10.45 -5.73
C ARG A 45 0.99 10.23 -4.23
N GLU A 46 -0.08 9.59 -3.77
CA GLU A 46 -0.33 9.31 -2.36
C GLU A 46 0.62 8.23 -1.84
N MET A 47 0.90 7.19 -2.64
CA MET A 47 1.77 6.10 -2.21
C MET A 47 3.25 6.49 -2.19
N TYR A 48 3.66 7.48 -2.97
CA TYR A 48 5.02 8.01 -2.92
C TYR A 48 5.37 8.54 -1.52
N ASP A 49 4.50 9.38 -0.94
CA ASP A 49 4.74 9.94 0.40
C ASP A 49 4.76 8.86 1.48
N VAL A 50 3.83 7.89 1.39
CA VAL A 50 3.79 6.73 2.29
C VAL A 50 5.08 5.92 2.21
N CYS A 51 5.56 5.63 1.00
CA CYS A 51 6.78 4.84 0.80
C CYS A 51 8.01 5.60 1.31
N ARG A 52 8.09 6.93 1.11
CA ARG A 52 9.19 7.75 1.63
C ARG A 52 9.28 7.73 3.15
N VAL A 53 8.15 7.84 3.84
CA VAL A 53 8.11 7.78 5.30
C VAL A 53 8.43 6.38 5.79
N ALA A 54 7.88 5.34 5.14
CA ALA A 54 8.16 3.96 5.50
C ALA A 54 9.65 3.60 5.30
N ASP A 55 10.27 3.97 4.18
CA ASP A 55 11.70 3.75 3.97
C ASP A 55 12.52 4.37 5.10
N ALA A 56 12.23 5.61 5.50
CA ALA A 56 12.95 6.27 6.60
C ALA A 56 12.77 5.61 7.99
N ILE A 57 11.75 4.77 8.16
CA ILE A 57 11.50 4.04 9.42
C ILE A 57 12.23 2.69 9.44
N TRP A 58 12.23 1.98 8.30
CA TRP A 58 12.67 0.58 8.23
C TRP A 58 13.99 0.35 7.48
N ARG A 59 14.53 1.36 6.79
CA ARG A 59 15.82 1.32 6.09
C ARG A 59 16.74 2.43 6.59
#